data_AF-A0A0F6WRW0-F1
#
_entry.id   AF-A0A0F6WRW0-F1
#
_cell.length_a   1.000
_cell.length_b   1.000
_cell.length_c   1.000
_cell.angle_alpha   90.00
_cell.angle_beta   90.00
_cell.angle_gamma   90.00
#
_symmetry.space_group_name_H-M   'P 1'
#
loop_
_entity.id
_entity.type
_entity.pdbx_description
1 polymer ?
#
loop_
_entity_poly.entity_id
_entity_poly.type
_entity_poly.pdbx_seq_one_letter_code
_entity_poly.pdbx_strand_id
1 'polypeptide(L)'
;MAPAPSCNSTELLYPALPGDIEIPQTVSANSLVKVVEIGNWEPTQNPNSIIVPGAMRSDRESIPGGFTKEEADRAEIEEAKLANTPFLRVQSDTACKVYWPSPFQVCGEIRKLYDSIGGPTSFLTFPKSNELTNPDGIGKRTEFLNGFIYWHPSTGAHTVSIPATVVWAEHGWEQGIFGYPITSDVALGDQWFKQSYQGGHIITRNSVPAVQAGIYGQIYEKWVELGSQNSALGFPISSEFVASDGVGRYNIFERGVMYWHPEYGAHAVTGDLLLQWAYSGGIEGVLGYPAGDPELQDDGWYRQAFADGFLHGKQLSTFFPAWDEFAWDDSAGGEPGVLMSRQAANYDKGPAGGNKYTDQVVLETEDMCGNEIILRRGWYNSDASRKDKPWGYDKIRHKHGVFSLWSVSTVFENSCINRIEGTQQVYEEEVYQVKCDRLFLNCEQTGQSFVYRGIYERNIYKPGATEPLGLRTFFPVHNEGTHGSSDVTPTWFSTDIPTLDLW
;
A
#
# COMPACT_ATOMS: atom_id res chain seq x y z
N MET A 1 -3.95 28.16 44.11
CA MET A 1 -2.56 27.70 43.91
C MET A 1 -2.17 26.81 45.07
N ALA A 2 -2.27 25.51 44.86
CA ALA A 2 -1.61 24.45 45.63
C ALA A 2 -1.47 23.27 44.64
N PRO A 3 -0.29 22.65 44.50
CA PRO A 3 -0.01 21.69 43.44
C PRO A 3 -0.64 20.32 43.74
N ALA A 4 -1.06 19.61 42.69
CA ALA A 4 -1.58 18.26 42.73
C ALA A 4 -0.47 17.24 43.08
N PRO A 5 -0.79 16.13 43.78
CA PRO A 5 0.18 15.11 44.18
C PRO A 5 0.54 14.17 43.01
N SER A 6 1.80 13.78 42.98
CA SER A 6 2.40 12.80 42.08
C SER A 6 1.83 11.39 42.28
N CYS A 7 1.31 10.77 41.23
CA CYS A 7 1.00 9.34 41.23
C CYS A 7 2.26 8.53 40.93
N ASN A 8 2.69 7.77 41.94
CA ASN A 8 3.65 6.67 41.81
C ASN A 8 3.04 5.52 41.01
N SER A 9 3.75 5.06 39.97
CA SER A 9 3.46 3.82 39.27
C SER A 9 3.96 2.62 40.09
N THR A 10 3.05 1.86 40.67
CA THR A 10 3.32 0.50 41.17
C THR A 10 3.60 -0.42 39.99
N GLU A 11 4.80 -0.99 39.96
CA GLU A 11 5.24 -2.07 39.07
C GLU A 11 4.27 -3.26 39.12
N LEU A 12 3.71 -3.62 37.96
CA LEU A 12 3.24 -4.98 37.70
C LEU A 12 4.39 -5.75 37.04
N LEU A 13 4.97 -6.67 37.81
CA LEU A 13 6.04 -7.57 37.40
C LEU A 13 5.52 -8.57 36.33
N TYR A 14 5.93 -8.39 35.08
CA TYR A 14 5.87 -9.43 34.04
C TYR A 14 7.14 -10.30 34.12
N PRO A 15 7.05 -11.64 33.98
CA PRO A 15 8.23 -12.48 33.93
C PRO A 15 9.06 -12.18 32.66
N ALA A 16 10.38 -12.10 32.83
CA ALA A 16 11.35 -11.73 31.81
C ALA A 16 11.31 -12.65 30.58
N LEU A 17 11.27 -12.02 29.39
CA LEU A 17 11.46 -12.64 28.08
C LEU A 17 12.95 -13.00 27.89
N PRO A 18 13.30 -14.18 27.34
CA PRO A 18 14.68 -14.50 27.02
C PRO A 18 15.09 -13.91 25.66
N GLY A 19 16.11 -13.04 25.70
CA GLY A 19 17.12 -12.90 24.65
C GLY A 19 16.82 -11.91 23.53
N ASP A 20 17.52 -10.78 23.58
CA ASP A 20 17.56 -9.74 22.55
C ASP A 20 17.91 -10.32 21.17
N ILE A 21 17.00 -10.12 20.20
CA ILE A 21 17.34 -10.18 18.78
C ILE A 21 17.73 -8.76 18.40
N GLU A 22 19.04 -8.50 18.28
CA GLU A 22 19.53 -7.29 17.63
C GLU A 22 19.07 -7.28 16.17
N ILE A 23 18.14 -6.38 15.83
CA ILE A 23 17.79 -6.07 14.45
C ILE A 23 18.88 -5.13 13.91
N PRO A 24 19.68 -5.51 12.90
CA PRO A 24 20.74 -4.64 12.39
C PRO A 24 20.12 -3.44 11.69
N GLN A 25 20.39 -2.24 12.20
CA GLN A 25 20.14 -1.01 11.46
C GLN A 25 21.09 -0.95 10.24
N THR A 26 20.52 -0.64 9.08
CA THR A 26 21.19 -0.36 7.80
C THR A 26 21.84 -1.56 7.08
N VAL A 27 21.08 -2.26 6.25
CA VAL A 27 21.64 -3.11 5.18
C VAL A 27 21.67 -2.28 3.89
N SER A 28 22.88 -1.90 3.47
CA SER A 28 23.15 -1.34 2.15
C SER A 28 22.71 -2.31 1.05
N ALA A 29 22.03 -1.81 0.02
CA ALA A 29 21.46 -2.55 -1.11
C ALA A 29 22.48 -3.27 -2.04
N ASN A 30 23.68 -3.57 -1.56
CA ASN A 30 24.75 -4.17 -2.36
C ASN A 30 25.36 -5.46 -1.77
N SER A 31 24.79 -6.03 -0.70
CA SER A 31 25.13 -7.42 -0.32
C SER A 31 24.11 -8.37 -0.94
N LEU A 32 24.32 -8.74 -2.20
CA LEU A 32 23.67 -9.92 -2.76
C LEU A 32 24.04 -11.10 -1.85
N VAL A 33 23.08 -11.58 -1.05
CA VAL A 33 23.20 -12.84 -0.34
C VAL A 33 23.50 -13.88 -1.42
N LYS A 34 24.71 -14.45 -1.39
CA LYS A 34 25.03 -15.58 -2.27
C LYS A 34 24.03 -16.67 -1.96
N VAL A 35 23.06 -16.88 -2.85
CA VAL A 35 22.24 -18.08 -2.83
C VAL A 35 23.21 -19.25 -2.94
N VAL A 36 23.32 -20.04 -1.89
CA VAL A 36 24.10 -21.27 -1.94
C VAL A 36 23.32 -22.19 -2.88
N GLU A 37 23.74 -22.28 -4.14
CA GLU A 37 23.21 -23.30 -5.05
C GLU A 37 23.62 -24.66 -4.50
N ILE A 38 22.68 -25.32 -3.84
CA ILE A 38 22.82 -26.71 -3.43
C ILE A 38 22.61 -27.51 -4.72
N GLY A 39 23.70 -28.08 -5.25
CA GLY A 39 23.66 -28.97 -6.42
C GLY A 39 22.83 -30.23 -6.16
N ASN A 40 23.02 -31.30 -6.95
CA ASN A 40 22.30 -32.56 -6.73
C ASN A 40 22.58 -33.12 -5.32
N TRP A 41 21.67 -32.85 -4.37
CA TRP A 41 21.75 -33.36 -3.01
C TRP A 41 21.27 -34.80 -2.97
N GLU A 42 22.03 -35.65 -2.28
CA GLU A 42 21.65 -37.04 -2.02
C GLU A 42 21.91 -37.43 -0.56
N PRO A 43 21.12 -38.37 -0.01
CA PRO A 43 21.39 -38.95 1.30
C PRO A 43 22.79 -39.55 1.38
N THR A 44 23.38 -39.58 2.58
CA THR A 44 24.73 -40.15 2.73
C THR A 44 24.72 -41.65 2.42
N GLN A 45 25.58 -42.06 1.48
CA GLN A 45 25.76 -43.47 1.13
C GLN A 45 26.56 -44.19 2.22
N ASN A 46 25.97 -45.22 2.83
CA ASN A 46 26.56 -46.02 3.93
C ASN A 46 27.05 -45.15 5.12
N PRO A 47 26.14 -44.46 5.83
CA PRO A 47 26.51 -43.52 6.89
C PRO A 47 27.17 -44.21 8.08
N ASN A 48 28.17 -43.56 8.68
CA ASN A 48 28.87 -44.05 9.87
C ASN A 48 28.04 -43.82 11.15
N SER A 49 27.89 -44.85 11.98
CA SER A 49 27.12 -44.78 13.25
C SER A 49 27.91 -44.19 14.43
N ILE A 50 29.20 -43.90 14.23
CA ILE A 50 30.11 -43.26 15.18
C ILE A 50 31.07 -42.35 14.40
N ILE A 51 31.71 -41.39 15.08
CA ILE A 51 32.73 -40.55 14.45
C ILE A 51 33.95 -41.42 14.10
N VAL A 52 34.26 -41.52 12.80
CA VAL A 52 35.46 -42.20 12.29
C VAL A 52 36.33 -41.16 11.57
N PRO A 53 37.46 -40.74 12.17
CA PRO A 53 38.32 -39.70 11.58
C PRO A 53 38.74 -40.03 10.14
N GLY A 54 38.48 -39.11 9.21
CA GLY A 54 38.84 -39.25 7.79
C GLY A 54 37.85 -40.08 6.98
N ALA A 55 36.80 -40.63 7.59
CA ALA A 55 35.78 -41.44 6.91
C ALA A 55 34.39 -40.80 6.93
N MET A 56 34.18 -39.74 7.72
CA MET A 56 32.92 -39.01 7.70
C MET A 56 32.72 -38.32 6.36
N ARG A 57 31.49 -38.11 5.92
CA ARG A 57 31.15 -37.36 4.71
C ARG A 57 31.73 -35.96 4.72
N SER A 58 31.75 -35.32 5.90
CA SER A 58 32.37 -34.00 6.08
C SER A 58 33.90 -34.00 5.88
N ASP A 59 34.57 -35.16 5.99
CA ASP A 59 36.00 -35.31 5.69
C ASP A 59 36.24 -35.50 4.18
N ARG A 60 35.21 -35.97 3.44
CA ARG A 60 35.30 -36.35 2.02
C ARG A 60 34.74 -35.27 1.09
N GLU A 61 33.83 -34.45 1.58
CA GLU A 61 33.04 -33.49 0.79
C GLU A 61 32.97 -32.13 1.50
N SER A 62 32.83 -31.06 0.72
CA SER A 62 32.61 -29.72 1.26
C SER A 62 31.24 -29.63 1.93
N ILE A 63 31.17 -29.00 3.11
CA ILE A 63 29.92 -28.82 3.87
C ILE A 63 29.15 -27.62 3.31
N PRO A 64 27.96 -27.82 2.70
CA PRO A 64 27.14 -26.72 2.22
C PRO A 64 26.41 -26.02 3.37
N GLY A 65 25.80 -24.86 3.11
CA GLY A 65 24.85 -24.24 4.05
C GLY A 65 25.44 -23.64 5.34
N GLY A 66 26.77 -23.55 5.46
CA GLY A 66 27.45 -22.91 6.59
C GLY A 66 27.49 -23.74 7.88
N PHE A 67 27.16 -25.03 7.82
CA PHE A 67 27.24 -25.94 8.97
C PHE A 67 28.70 -26.25 9.35
N THR A 68 28.94 -26.51 10.63
CA THR A 68 30.26 -26.94 11.09
C THR A 68 30.54 -28.39 10.76
N LYS A 69 31.82 -28.79 10.82
CA LYS A 69 32.20 -30.19 10.68
C LYS A 69 31.53 -31.08 11.72
N GLU A 70 31.42 -30.60 12.96
CA GLU A 70 30.78 -31.33 14.06
C GLU A 70 29.27 -31.50 13.84
N GLU A 71 28.59 -30.53 13.21
CA GLU A 71 27.18 -30.65 12.81
C GLU A 71 26.99 -31.67 11.71
N ALA A 72 27.82 -31.59 10.66
CA ALA A 72 27.80 -32.53 9.55
C ALA A 72 28.11 -33.97 9.99
N ASP A 73 29.07 -34.16 10.91
CA ASP A 73 29.40 -35.47 11.48
C ASP A 73 28.24 -36.03 12.31
N ARG A 74 27.59 -35.17 13.11
CA ARG A 74 26.37 -35.57 13.84
C ARG A 74 25.25 -35.95 12.90
N ALA A 75 25.05 -35.21 11.80
CA ALA A 75 24.02 -35.52 10.81
C ALA A 75 24.19 -36.91 10.20
N GLU A 76 25.42 -37.28 9.83
CA GLU A 76 25.69 -38.63 9.30
C GLU A 76 25.42 -39.72 10.34
N ILE A 77 25.82 -39.50 11.60
CA ILE A 77 25.52 -40.44 12.69
C ILE A 77 24.02 -40.62 12.88
N GLU A 78 23.25 -39.54 12.81
CA GLU A 78 21.78 -39.61 12.90
C GLU A 78 21.17 -40.30 11.68
N GLU A 79 21.67 -40.09 10.47
CA GLU A 79 21.29 -40.87 9.28
C GLU A 79 21.54 -42.37 9.50
N ALA A 80 22.68 -42.76 10.06
CA ALA A 80 23.01 -44.16 10.37
C ALA A 80 22.11 -44.77 11.45
N LYS A 81 21.72 -43.99 12.46
CA LYS A 81 20.77 -44.43 13.49
C LYS A 81 19.40 -44.72 12.89
N LEU A 82 18.90 -43.84 12.04
CA LEU A 82 17.60 -44.02 11.38
C LEU A 82 17.62 -45.21 10.40
N ALA A 83 18.71 -45.41 9.66
CA ALA A 83 18.85 -46.55 8.76
C ALA A 83 18.88 -47.91 9.48
N ASN A 84 19.40 -47.95 10.71
CA ASN A 84 19.56 -49.18 11.50
C ASN A 84 18.40 -49.46 12.47
N THR A 85 17.38 -48.60 12.55
CA THR A 85 16.26 -48.79 13.48
C THR A 85 15.23 -49.79 12.91
N PRO A 86 15.03 -50.99 13.51
CA PRO A 86 14.24 -52.07 12.90
C PRO A 86 12.71 -51.92 12.98
N PHE A 87 12.18 -50.83 13.52
CA PHE A 87 10.74 -50.63 13.71
C PHE A 87 10.21 -49.58 12.73
N LEU A 88 9.16 -49.96 11.98
CA LEU A 88 8.39 -49.18 10.97
C LEU A 88 8.74 -49.42 9.48
N ARG A 89 8.88 -50.67 9.06
CA ARG A 89 8.65 -51.03 7.63
C ARG A 89 7.16 -51.02 7.22
N VAL A 90 6.24 -50.70 8.13
CA VAL A 90 4.77 -50.78 7.90
C VAL A 90 4.09 -49.40 7.80
N GLN A 91 4.76 -48.30 8.15
CA GLN A 91 4.26 -46.93 7.91
C GLN A 91 5.42 -46.01 7.50
N SER A 92 5.87 -46.12 6.25
CA SER A 92 6.92 -45.26 5.67
C SER A 92 6.59 -43.77 5.69
N ASP A 93 5.32 -43.46 5.87
CA ASP A 93 4.73 -42.13 5.71
C ASP A 93 4.95 -41.22 6.92
N THR A 94 5.06 -41.79 8.12
CA THR A 94 5.27 -41.04 9.37
C THR A 94 6.73 -41.03 9.85
N ALA A 95 7.62 -41.73 9.14
CA ALA A 95 9.03 -41.87 9.50
C ALA A 95 9.81 -40.55 9.36
N CYS A 96 10.79 -40.36 10.24
CA CYS A 96 11.71 -39.22 10.22
C CYS A 96 12.87 -39.44 9.24
N LYS A 97 13.46 -38.35 8.76
CA LYS A 97 14.67 -38.34 7.93
C LYS A 97 15.59 -37.20 8.35
N VAL A 98 16.89 -37.42 8.26
CA VAL A 98 17.95 -36.42 8.47
C VAL A 98 18.48 -35.99 7.10
N TYR A 99 18.85 -34.71 6.99
CA TYR A 99 19.27 -34.11 5.73
C TYR A 99 20.67 -33.51 5.90
N TRP A 100 21.69 -34.34 5.66
CA TRP A 100 23.08 -33.91 5.78
C TRP A 100 23.34 -32.60 4.99
N PRO A 101 24.05 -31.61 5.56
CA PRO A 101 24.81 -31.64 6.82
C PRO A 101 24.01 -31.20 8.06
N SER A 102 22.69 -30.99 7.95
CA SER A 102 21.87 -30.63 9.09
C SER A 102 21.62 -31.84 10.00
N PRO A 103 21.88 -31.74 11.32
CA PRO A 103 21.67 -32.84 12.26
C PRO A 103 20.20 -33.01 12.69
N PHE A 104 19.29 -32.17 12.18
CA PHE A 104 17.89 -32.17 12.60
C PHE A 104 17.05 -33.17 11.80
N GLN A 105 16.08 -33.77 12.48
CA GLN A 105 15.14 -34.73 11.90
C GLN A 105 13.86 -34.02 11.44
N VAL A 106 13.45 -34.29 10.20
CA VAL A 106 12.15 -33.88 9.66
C VAL A 106 11.26 -35.10 9.56
N CYS A 107 10.05 -35.02 10.10
CA CYS A 107 9.15 -36.16 10.28
C CYS A 107 7.80 -35.95 9.59
N GLY A 108 7.02 -37.03 9.49
CA GLY A 108 5.60 -36.97 9.13
C GLY A 108 5.27 -36.24 7.82
N GLU A 109 4.14 -35.55 7.83
CA GLU A 109 3.63 -34.78 6.69
C GLU A 109 4.51 -33.58 6.32
N ILE A 110 5.21 -33.00 7.30
CA ILE A 110 6.20 -31.94 7.06
C ILE A 110 7.32 -32.46 6.17
N ARG A 111 7.86 -33.64 6.50
CA ARG A 111 8.89 -34.30 5.69
C ARG A 111 8.39 -34.62 4.28
N LYS A 112 7.16 -35.14 4.16
CA LYS A 112 6.57 -35.46 2.84
C LYS A 112 6.52 -34.21 1.95
N LEU A 113 6.04 -33.08 2.48
CA LEU A 113 6.03 -31.83 1.73
C LEU A 113 7.45 -31.41 1.38
N TYR A 114 8.36 -31.41 2.36
CA TYR A 114 9.74 -31.00 2.16
C TYR A 114 10.44 -31.82 1.07
N ASP A 115 10.34 -33.16 1.11
CA ASP A 115 10.87 -34.03 0.06
C ASP A 115 10.21 -33.74 -1.31
N SER A 116 8.90 -33.48 -1.35
CA SER A 116 8.16 -33.25 -2.60
C SER A 116 8.57 -31.98 -3.35
N ILE A 117 9.07 -30.97 -2.62
CA ILE A 117 9.54 -29.70 -3.19
C ILE A 117 11.05 -29.70 -3.46
N GLY A 118 11.73 -30.84 -3.30
CA GLY A 118 13.17 -31.02 -3.56
C GLY A 118 14.05 -31.08 -2.31
N GLY A 119 13.47 -31.03 -1.11
CA GLY A 119 14.23 -31.12 0.14
C GLY A 119 15.30 -30.03 0.21
N PRO A 120 16.58 -30.39 0.45
CA PRO A 120 17.67 -29.41 0.51
C PRO A 120 17.90 -28.60 -0.77
N THR A 121 17.49 -29.09 -1.94
CA THR A 121 17.60 -28.31 -3.20
C THR A 121 16.45 -27.32 -3.39
N SER A 122 15.43 -27.38 -2.53
CA SER A 122 14.33 -26.42 -2.52
C SER A 122 14.77 -25.05 -1.98
N PHE A 123 13.92 -24.04 -2.15
CA PHE A 123 14.15 -22.70 -1.62
C PHE A 123 14.30 -22.65 -0.10
N LEU A 124 13.78 -23.65 0.65
CA LEU A 124 13.90 -23.73 2.11
C LEU A 124 15.32 -24.13 2.55
N THR A 125 16.10 -24.77 1.67
CA THR A 125 17.43 -25.32 1.96
C THR A 125 17.38 -26.28 3.16
N PHE A 126 18.34 -26.25 4.08
CA PHE A 126 18.47 -27.25 5.14
C PHE A 126 17.57 -26.98 6.37
N PRO A 127 17.14 -28.04 7.09
CA PRO A 127 16.44 -27.90 8.38
C PRO A 127 17.33 -27.24 9.45
N LYS A 128 16.73 -26.45 10.34
CA LYS A 128 17.35 -25.77 11.48
C LYS A 128 16.77 -26.23 12.84
N SER A 129 15.71 -27.02 12.83
CA SER A 129 15.13 -27.60 14.04
C SER A 129 14.56 -28.99 13.78
N ASN A 130 14.39 -29.78 14.83
CA ASN A 130 13.50 -30.94 14.79
C ASN A 130 12.03 -30.47 14.69
N GLU A 131 11.09 -31.38 14.48
CA GLU A 131 9.67 -31.06 14.58
C GLU A 131 9.31 -30.51 15.97
N LEU A 132 8.82 -29.27 16.00
CA LEU A 132 8.34 -28.57 17.18
C LEU A 132 6.81 -28.70 17.26
N THR A 133 6.27 -28.76 18.49
CA THR A 133 4.83 -28.62 18.72
C THR A 133 4.50 -27.16 18.94
N ASN A 134 3.50 -26.66 18.21
CA ASN A 134 3.08 -25.28 18.33
C ASN A 134 2.38 -25.03 19.68
N PRO A 135 2.36 -23.78 20.16
CA PRO A 135 1.67 -23.34 21.38
C PRO A 135 0.23 -23.83 21.58
N ASP A 136 -0.52 -24.12 20.52
CA ASP A 136 -1.87 -24.69 20.60
C ASP A 136 -1.90 -26.17 21.04
N GLY A 137 -0.74 -26.84 21.10
CA GLY A 137 -0.59 -28.24 21.46
C GLY A 137 -1.00 -29.22 20.35
N ILE A 138 -1.41 -28.73 19.17
CA ILE A 138 -1.94 -29.54 18.07
C ILE A 138 -1.03 -29.45 16.86
N GLY A 139 -0.76 -28.24 16.37
CA GLY A 139 0.03 -28.07 15.17
C GLY A 139 1.50 -28.37 15.40
N LYS A 140 2.18 -28.63 14.29
CA LYS A 140 3.60 -28.94 14.24
C LYS A 140 4.28 -27.96 13.30
N ARG A 141 5.57 -27.72 13.54
CA ARG A 141 6.41 -26.98 12.60
C ARG A 141 7.83 -27.51 12.57
N THR A 142 8.48 -27.33 11.43
CA THR A 142 9.94 -27.42 11.32
C THR A 142 10.45 -26.11 10.74
N GLU A 143 11.55 -25.64 11.30
CA GLU A 143 12.24 -24.44 10.85
C GLU A 143 13.34 -24.86 9.88
N PHE A 144 13.49 -24.10 8.80
CA PHE A 144 14.53 -24.26 7.80
C PHE A 144 15.34 -22.97 7.73
N LEU A 145 16.53 -23.01 7.13
CA LEU A 145 17.37 -21.80 7.05
C LEU A 145 16.67 -20.65 6.31
N ASN A 146 15.77 -20.95 5.37
CA ASN A 146 15.11 -19.95 4.54
C ASN A 146 13.57 -20.01 4.57
N GLY A 147 13.00 -20.43 5.69
CA GLY A 147 11.56 -20.44 5.91
C GLY A 147 11.11 -21.54 6.85
N PHE A 148 9.83 -21.88 6.78
CA PHE A 148 9.20 -22.84 7.68
C PHE A 148 8.34 -23.81 6.89
N ILE A 149 8.05 -24.96 7.50
CA ILE A 149 6.87 -25.74 7.14
C ILE A 149 6.03 -25.91 8.39
N TYR A 150 4.78 -25.51 8.31
CA TYR A 150 3.77 -25.71 9.35
C TYR A 150 2.81 -26.81 8.93
N TRP A 151 2.34 -27.59 9.89
CA TRP A 151 1.32 -28.60 9.70
C TRP A 151 0.24 -28.49 10.78
N HIS A 152 -1.01 -28.64 10.37
CA HIS A 152 -2.14 -28.81 11.28
C HIS A 152 -3.11 -29.85 10.69
N PRO A 153 -3.79 -30.69 11.49
CA PRO A 153 -4.67 -31.74 10.99
C PRO A 153 -5.81 -31.24 10.09
N SER A 154 -6.25 -29.99 10.25
CA SER A 154 -7.32 -29.41 9.41
C SER A 154 -6.82 -28.73 8.14
N THR A 155 -5.53 -28.38 8.03
CA THR A 155 -4.99 -27.62 6.88
C THR A 155 -3.92 -28.37 6.10
N GLY A 156 -3.29 -29.39 6.68
CA GLY A 156 -2.15 -30.09 6.09
C GLY A 156 -0.83 -29.35 6.27
N ALA A 157 0.23 -29.85 5.63
CA ALA A 157 1.55 -29.23 5.67
C ALA A 157 1.66 -28.17 4.57
N HIS A 158 2.19 -26.99 4.91
CA HIS A 158 2.45 -25.89 3.96
C HIS A 158 3.76 -25.19 4.26
N THR A 159 4.48 -24.79 3.21
CA THR A 159 5.65 -23.93 3.37
C THR A 159 5.21 -22.52 3.73
N VAL A 160 6.05 -21.81 4.50
CA VAL A 160 5.90 -20.39 4.81
C VAL A 160 7.22 -19.70 4.51
N SER A 161 7.23 -18.76 3.56
CA SER A 161 8.43 -18.03 3.15
C SER A 161 8.74 -16.85 4.09
N ILE A 162 10.01 -16.44 4.15
CA ILE A 162 10.42 -15.33 5.02
C ILE A 162 9.57 -14.05 4.81
N PRO A 163 9.29 -13.59 3.57
CA PRO A 163 8.48 -12.39 3.39
C PRO A 163 7.06 -12.50 3.98
N ALA A 164 6.43 -13.67 3.89
CA ALA A 164 5.11 -13.87 4.48
C ALA A 164 5.17 -13.96 6.01
N THR A 165 6.27 -14.51 6.56
CA THR A 165 6.42 -14.66 8.02
C THR A 165 6.47 -13.34 8.77
N VAL A 166 6.91 -12.24 8.14
CA VAL A 166 6.97 -10.92 8.78
C VAL A 166 5.56 -10.48 9.19
N VAL A 167 4.64 -10.42 8.24
CA VAL A 167 3.24 -10.05 8.50
C VAL A 167 2.57 -11.06 9.42
N TRP A 168 2.82 -12.35 9.22
CA TRP A 168 2.19 -13.38 10.04
C TRP A 168 2.64 -13.29 11.51
N ALA A 169 3.93 -13.04 11.75
CA ALA A 169 4.51 -12.86 13.08
C ALA A 169 3.95 -11.65 13.80
N GLU A 170 3.86 -10.50 13.11
CA GLU A 170 3.26 -9.27 13.63
C GLU A 170 1.81 -9.47 14.09
N HIS A 171 1.11 -10.40 13.45
CA HIS A 171 -0.29 -10.72 13.76
C HIS A 171 -0.46 -11.91 14.71
N GLY A 172 0.61 -12.38 15.36
CA GLY A 172 0.54 -13.41 16.39
C GLY A 172 0.63 -14.86 15.88
N TRP A 173 1.21 -15.08 14.70
CA TRP A 173 1.44 -16.41 14.12
C TRP A 173 0.15 -17.24 14.03
N GLU A 174 0.21 -18.55 14.29
CA GLU A 174 -0.94 -19.46 14.22
C GLU A 174 -2.02 -19.21 15.28
N GLN A 175 -1.70 -18.48 16.35
CA GLN A 175 -2.68 -18.04 17.36
C GLN A 175 -3.37 -16.73 16.97
N GLY A 176 -2.82 -16.06 15.95
CA GLY A 176 -3.28 -14.80 15.41
C GLY A 176 -4.51 -14.90 14.53
N ILE A 177 -4.91 -13.75 13.99
CA ILE A 177 -6.10 -13.65 13.11
C ILE A 177 -5.99 -14.51 11.86
N PHE A 178 -4.77 -14.72 11.34
CA PHE A 178 -4.56 -15.55 10.16
C PHE A 178 -4.73 -17.05 10.45
N GLY A 179 -4.40 -17.53 11.65
CA GLY A 179 -4.36 -18.96 11.95
C GLY A 179 -3.28 -19.70 11.16
N TYR A 180 -3.53 -20.96 10.79
CA TYR A 180 -2.58 -21.78 10.03
C TYR A 180 -2.60 -21.47 8.52
N PRO A 181 -1.46 -21.67 7.82
CA PRO A 181 -1.45 -21.65 6.36
C PRO A 181 -2.31 -22.79 5.79
N ILE A 182 -3.02 -22.48 4.70
CA ILE A 182 -3.81 -23.44 3.90
C ILE A 182 -3.24 -23.60 2.48
N THR A 183 -2.30 -22.75 2.10
CA THR A 183 -1.48 -22.93 0.89
C THR A 183 -0.01 -22.66 1.21
N SER A 184 0.88 -23.24 0.41
CA SER A 184 2.22 -22.69 0.20
C SER A 184 2.13 -21.41 -0.65
N ASP A 185 3.25 -20.73 -0.91
CA ASP A 185 3.27 -19.52 -1.76
C ASP A 185 2.78 -19.82 -3.18
N VAL A 186 1.78 -19.07 -3.64
CA VAL A 186 1.22 -19.16 -5.00
C VAL A 186 1.65 -17.94 -5.80
N ALA A 187 2.37 -18.15 -6.90
CA ALA A 187 2.79 -17.06 -7.79
C ALA A 187 1.60 -16.41 -8.51
N LEU A 188 1.59 -15.08 -8.56
CA LEU A 188 0.57 -14.26 -9.23
C LEU A 188 1.11 -13.50 -10.45
N GLY A 189 2.39 -13.67 -10.79
CA GLY A 189 3.08 -12.95 -11.87
C GLY A 189 3.83 -11.72 -11.36
N ASP A 190 4.80 -11.21 -12.13
CA ASP A 190 5.64 -10.04 -11.78
C ASP A 190 6.21 -10.08 -10.34
N GLN A 191 6.69 -11.25 -9.92
CA GLN A 191 7.23 -11.51 -8.58
C GLN A 191 6.25 -11.28 -7.41
N TRP A 192 4.95 -11.22 -7.69
CA TRP A 192 3.89 -11.26 -6.68
C TRP A 192 3.56 -12.69 -6.28
N PHE A 193 3.30 -12.88 -5.00
CA PHE A 193 2.89 -14.14 -4.41
C PHE A 193 1.70 -13.92 -3.47
N LYS A 194 0.85 -14.94 -3.36
CA LYS A 194 -0.20 -15.03 -2.35
C LYS A 194 -0.02 -16.31 -1.56
N GLN A 195 -0.05 -16.18 -0.25
CA GLN A 195 -0.23 -17.29 0.67
C GLN A 195 -1.56 -17.13 1.38
N SER A 196 -2.34 -18.21 1.40
CA SER A 196 -3.64 -18.21 2.04
C SER A 196 -3.55 -18.89 3.39
N TYR A 197 -4.25 -18.33 4.36
CA TYR A 197 -4.36 -18.76 5.73
C TYR A 197 -5.83 -18.97 6.09
N GLN A 198 -6.11 -19.60 7.23
CA GLN A 198 -7.49 -19.86 7.67
C GLN A 198 -8.32 -18.58 7.80
N GLY A 199 -7.73 -17.49 8.28
CA GLY A 199 -8.41 -16.23 8.54
C GLY A 199 -8.09 -15.10 7.55
N GLY A 200 -7.32 -15.36 6.49
CA GLY A 200 -6.95 -14.30 5.55
C GLY A 200 -5.88 -14.69 4.55
N HIS A 201 -5.29 -13.69 3.91
CA HIS A 201 -4.25 -13.86 2.92
C HIS A 201 -3.09 -12.91 3.20
N ILE A 202 -1.88 -13.38 2.91
CA ILE A 202 -0.68 -12.55 2.91
C ILE A 202 -0.21 -12.47 1.46
N ILE A 203 -0.12 -11.24 0.96
CA ILE A 203 0.37 -10.91 -0.38
C ILE A 203 1.78 -10.37 -0.23
N THR A 204 2.71 -10.89 -1.02
CA THR A 204 4.10 -10.43 -1.02
C THR A 204 4.58 -10.12 -2.42
N ARG A 205 5.55 -9.19 -2.53
CA ARG A 205 6.25 -8.91 -3.78
C ARG A 205 7.75 -8.98 -3.53
N ASN A 206 8.42 -9.92 -4.21
CA ASN A 206 9.85 -10.15 -4.08
C ASN A 206 10.66 -9.29 -5.07
N SER A 207 10.37 -7.99 -5.12
CA SER A 207 11.05 -6.98 -5.95
C SER A 207 11.40 -5.75 -5.12
N VAL A 208 11.97 -4.69 -5.72
CA VAL A 208 12.13 -3.39 -5.06
C VAL A 208 11.13 -2.39 -5.65
N PRO A 209 10.28 -1.72 -4.84
CA PRO A 209 10.11 -1.92 -3.40
C PRO A 209 9.50 -3.31 -3.10
N ALA A 210 9.89 -3.87 -1.96
CA ALA A 210 9.35 -5.13 -1.48
C ALA A 210 8.01 -4.86 -0.79
N VAL A 211 7.04 -5.75 -0.99
CA VAL A 211 5.71 -5.62 -0.39
C VAL A 211 5.42 -6.83 0.47
N GLN A 212 4.84 -6.61 1.65
CA GLN A 212 4.32 -7.63 2.56
C GLN A 212 3.02 -7.09 3.17
N ALA A 213 1.88 -7.64 2.74
CA ALA A 213 0.57 -7.07 3.06
C ALA A 213 -0.43 -8.16 3.47
N GLY A 214 -1.01 -8.00 4.66
CA GLY A 214 -2.10 -8.83 5.16
C GLY A 214 -3.47 -8.31 4.72
N ILE A 215 -4.32 -9.17 4.18
CA ILE A 215 -5.69 -8.82 3.77
C ILE A 215 -6.68 -9.89 4.18
N TYR A 216 -7.79 -9.50 4.83
CA TYR A 216 -8.78 -10.41 5.39
C TYR A 216 -10.16 -9.74 5.52
N GLY A 217 -11.15 -10.50 5.98
CA GLY A 217 -12.50 -10.00 6.29
C GLY A 217 -13.21 -9.31 5.11
N GLN A 218 -14.02 -8.31 5.44
CA GLN A 218 -14.87 -7.64 4.45
C GLN A 218 -14.08 -6.80 3.44
N ILE A 219 -12.88 -6.31 3.80
CA ILE A 219 -11.99 -5.64 2.85
C ILE A 219 -11.50 -6.64 1.78
N TYR A 220 -11.09 -7.85 2.20
CA TYR A 220 -10.72 -8.90 1.26
C TYR A 220 -11.88 -9.30 0.34
N GLU A 221 -13.06 -9.54 0.92
CA GLU A 221 -14.27 -9.92 0.17
C GLU A 221 -14.60 -8.88 -0.90
N LYS A 222 -14.57 -7.59 -0.53
CA LYS A 222 -14.83 -6.50 -1.48
C LYS A 222 -13.74 -6.40 -2.55
N TRP A 223 -12.47 -6.55 -2.18
CA TRP A 223 -11.39 -6.53 -3.16
C TRP A 223 -11.53 -7.66 -4.19
N VAL A 224 -11.97 -8.85 -3.76
CA VAL A 224 -12.31 -9.97 -4.67
C VAL A 224 -13.47 -9.61 -5.58
N GLU A 225 -14.55 -9.04 -5.04
CA GLU A 225 -15.72 -8.58 -5.81
C GLU A 225 -15.34 -7.60 -6.93
N LEU A 226 -14.42 -6.68 -6.65
CA LEU A 226 -13.93 -5.69 -7.63
C LEU A 226 -12.97 -6.27 -8.69
N GLY A 227 -12.65 -7.57 -8.64
CA GLY A 227 -11.74 -8.22 -9.58
C GLY A 227 -10.29 -8.36 -9.09
N SER A 228 -10.06 -8.24 -7.78
CA SER A 228 -8.75 -8.43 -7.13
C SER A 228 -7.66 -7.53 -7.74
N GLN A 229 -6.49 -8.08 -8.08
CA GLN A 229 -5.36 -7.34 -8.64
C GLN A 229 -5.66 -6.66 -9.99
N ASN A 230 -6.70 -7.10 -10.69
CA ASN A 230 -7.14 -6.52 -11.96
C ASN A 230 -8.10 -5.33 -11.76
N SER A 231 -8.50 -5.04 -10.52
CA SER A 231 -9.33 -3.88 -10.18
C SER A 231 -8.55 -2.57 -10.31
N ALA A 232 -9.28 -1.45 -10.19
CA ALA A 232 -8.68 -0.12 -10.14
C ALA A 232 -7.65 0.03 -9.01
N LEU A 233 -7.82 -0.71 -7.90
CA LEU A 233 -6.92 -0.67 -6.73
C LEU A 233 -5.56 -1.33 -6.98
N GLY A 234 -5.53 -2.46 -7.71
CA GLY A 234 -4.33 -3.29 -7.83
C GLY A 234 -4.09 -4.18 -6.62
N PHE A 235 -2.83 -4.49 -6.33
CA PHE A 235 -2.45 -5.30 -5.17
C PHE A 235 -2.52 -4.49 -3.85
N PRO A 236 -2.84 -5.13 -2.71
CA PRO A 236 -2.65 -4.51 -1.40
C PRO A 236 -1.15 -4.34 -1.14
N ILE A 237 -0.79 -3.19 -0.56
CA ILE A 237 0.58 -2.85 -0.18
C ILE A 237 0.74 -2.61 1.32
N SER A 238 -0.34 -2.72 2.09
CA SER A 238 -0.32 -2.69 3.55
C SER A 238 -1.17 -3.79 4.15
N SER A 239 -0.87 -4.14 5.40
CA SER A 239 -1.82 -4.81 6.28
C SER A 239 -2.98 -3.88 6.67
N GLU A 240 -4.04 -4.45 7.24
CA GLU A 240 -5.22 -3.71 7.68
C GLU A 240 -4.90 -2.83 8.90
N PHE A 241 -5.23 -1.54 8.80
CA PHE A 241 -5.12 -0.58 9.89
C PHE A 241 -6.48 -0.27 10.51
N VAL A 242 -6.47 0.11 11.78
CA VAL A 242 -7.63 0.73 12.43
C VAL A 242 -7.66 2.20 12.01
N ALA A 243 -8.83 2.68 11.62
CA ALA A 243 -9.03 4.09 11.31
C ALA A 243 -8.87 4.96 12.57
N SER A 244 -8.59 6.26 12.41
CA SER A 244 -8.25 7.15 13.53
C SER A 244 -9.35 7.37 14.55
N ASP A 245 -10.61 7.26 14.14
CA ASP A 245 -11.77 7.29 15.03
C ASP A 245 -11.96 6.00 15.85
N GLY A 246 -11.18 4.95 15.57
CA GLY A 246 -11.24 3.64 16.20
C GLY A 246 -12.41 2.76 15.77
N VAL A 247 -13.21 3.18 14.78
CA VAL A 247 -14.42 2.47 14.34
C VAL A 247 -14.17 1.67 13.07
N GLY A 248 -13.71 2.36 12.02
CA GLY A 248 -13.45 1.75 10.73
C GLY A 248 -12.09 1.07 10.63
N ARG A 249 -11.86 0.44 9.48
CA ARG A 249 -10.60 -0.22 9.13
C ARG A 249 -10.24 0.06 7.69
N TYR A 250 -8.97 -0.03 7.33
CA TYR A 250 -8.57 0.19 5.94
C TYR A 250 -7.30 -0.55 5.53
N ASN A 251 -7.20 -0.85 4.25
CA ASN A 251 -5.96 -1.27 3.59
C ASN A 251 -5.57 -0.25 2.53
N ILE A 252 -4.28 -0.13 2.29
CA ILE A 252 -3.71 0.63 1.19
C ILE A 252 -3.39 -0.34 0.04
N PHE A 253 -3.66 0.10 -1.18
CA PHE A 253 -3.40 -0.61 -2.42
C PHE A 253 -2.49 0.21 -3.33
N GLU A 254 -1.94 -0.43 -4.37
CA GLU A 254 -1.04 0.22 -5.35
C GLU A 254 -1.58 1.54 -5.93
N ARG A 255 -2.91 1.64 -6.08
CA ARG A 255 -3.58 2.77 -6.77
C ARG A 255 -4.76 3.35 -6.00
N GLY A 256 -4.89 3.03 -4.71
CA GLY A 256 -5.94 3.62 -3.88
C GLY A 256 -6.02 3.03 -2.48
N VAL A 257 -7.15 3.23 -1.84
CA VAL A 257 -7.43 2.73 -0.48
C VAL A 257 -8.78 2.02 -0.47
N MET A 258 -8.93 1.03 0.40
CA MET A 258 -10.24 0.45 0.74
C MET A 258 -10.50 0.75 2.21
N TYR A 259 -11.60 1.45 2.49
CA TYR A 259 -12.08 1.65 3.86
C TYR A 259 -13.30 0.77 4.12
N TRP A 260 -13.36 0.21 5.31
CA TRP A 260 -14.50 -0.52 5.85
C TRP A 260 -15.07 0.21 7.07
N HIS A 261 -16.39 0.28 7.15
CA HIS A 261 -17.12 0.78 8.31
C HIS A 261 -18.35 -0.10 8.58
N PRO A 262 -18.74 -0.38 9.85
CA PRO A 262 -19.86 -1.26 10.17
C PRO A 262 -21.21 -0.82 9.59
N GLU A 263 -21.42 0.49 9.39
CA GLU A 263 -22.66 1.03 8.80
C GLU A 263 -22.65 0.99 7.26
N TYR A 264 -21.47 1.15 6.64
CA TYR A 264 -21.37 1.41 5.20
C TYR A 264 -20.80 0.22 4.41
N GLY A 265 -20.10 -0.71 5.05
CA GLY A 265 -19.37 -1.77 4.39
C GLY A 265 -18.00 -1.31 3.90
N ALA A 266 -17.39 -2.11 3.02
CA ALA A 266 -16.08 -1.84 2.43
C ALA A 266 -16.22 -1.16 1.06
N HIS A 267 -15.54 -0.03 0.86
CA HIS A 267 -15.58 0.76 -0.36
C HIS A 267 -14.20 1.27 -0.78
N ALA A 268 -13.93 1.15 -2.07
CA ALA A 268 -12.68 1.58 -2.68
C ALA A 268 -12.74 3.07 -3.01
N VAL A 269 -11.68 3.80 -2.70
CA VAL A 269 -11.49 5.19 -3.12
C VAL A 269 -10.19 5.28 -3.92
N THR A 270 -10.29 5.74 -5.16
CA THR A 270 -9.21 5.69 -6.17
C THR A 270 -9.18 6.96 -7.01
N GLY A 271 -8.06 7.19 -7.73
CA GLY A 271 -7.94 8.27 -8.69
C GLY A 271 -8.12 9.67 -8.09
N ASP A 272 -8.81 10.54 -8.82
CA ASP A 272 -9.10 11.93 -8.42
C ASP A 272 -9.97 12.01 -7.17
N LEU A 273 -10.94 11.09 -7.02
CA LEU A 273 -11.82 11.01 -5.86
C LEU A 273 -11.02 10.84 -4.55
N LEU A 274 -9.98 10.00 -4.57
CA LEU A 274 -9.10 9.81 -3.41
C LEU A 274 -8.31 11.08 -3.09
N LEU A 275 -7.82 11.81 -4.09
CA LEU A 275 -7.10 13.06 -3.87
C LEU A 275 -8.03 14.11 -3.23
N GLN A 276 -9.22 14.29 -3.80
CA GLN A 276 -10.23 15.22 -3.28
C GLN A 276 -10.63 14.87 -1.86
N TRP A 277 -10.91 13.60 -1.59
CA TRP A 277 -11.28 13.12 -0.26
C TRP A 277 -10.15 13.35 0.76
N ALA A 278 -8.91 12.98 0.43
CA ALA A 278 -7.76 13.22 1.29
C ALA A 278 -7.53 14.73 1.56
N TYR A 279 -7.69 15.59 0.55
CA TYR A 279 -7.56 17.04 0.71
C TYR A 279 -8.72 17.68 1.47
N SER A 280 -9.88 17.04 1.51
CA SER A 280 -11.02 17.43 2.35
C SER A 280 -10.91 16.99 3.81
N GLY A 281 -9.85 16.24 4.17
CA GLY A 281 -9.59 15.74 5.53
C GLY A 281 -9.85 14.25 5.73
N GLY A 282 -10.13 13.48 4.66
CA GLY A 282 -10.40 12.05 4.77
C GLY A 282 -11.61 11.75 5.66
N ILE A 283 -11.50 10.73 6.51
CA ILE A 283 -12.57 10.34 7.44
C ILE A 283 -12.85 11.39 8.52
N GLU A 284 -11.86 12.21 8.90
CA GLU A 284 -12.04 13.31 9.87
C GLU A 284 -12.57 14.58 9.20
N GLY A 285 -12.62 14.59 7.87
CA GLY A 285 -13.08 15.68 7.04
C GLY A 285 -14.61 15.79 6.97
N VAL A 286 -15.07 16.74 6.16
CA VAL A 286 -16.50 17.07 6.03
C VAL A 286 -17.35 15.96 5.36
N LEU A 287 -16.71 14.97 4.74
CA LEU A 287 -17.39 13.90 3.99
C LEU A 287 -17.53 12.59 4.79
N GLY A 288 -16.60 12.32 5.71
CA GLY A 288 -16.55 11.05 6.46
C GLY A 288 -16.15 9.85 5.60
N TYR A 289 -16.63 8.66 6.00
CA TYR A 289 -16.34 7.39 5.32
C TYR A 289 -16.94 7.30 3.92
N PRO A 290 -16.31 6.56 2.98
CA PRO A 290 -16.99 6.18 1.76
C PRO A 290 -18.22 5.30 2.08
N ALA A 291 -19.34 5.62 1.47
CA ALA A 291 -20.65 5.00 1.69
C ALA A 291 -21.23 4.33 0.43
N GLY A 292 -20.40 4.21 -0.60
CA GLY A 292 -20.74 3.57 -1.87
C GLY A 292 -19.51 3.47 -2.77
N ASP A 293 -19.58 2.58 -3.75
CA ASP A 293 -18.58 2.51 -4.81
C ASP A 293 -18.75 3.67 -5.80
N PRO A 294 -17.69 4.07 -6.52
CA PRO A 294 -17.78 5.09 -7.55
C PRO A 294 -18.61 4.62 -8.75
N GLU A 295 -19.61 5.40 -9.14
CA GLU A 295 -20.52 5.11 -10.25
C GLU A 295 -20.26 6.06 -11.43
N LEU A 296 -20.03 5.50 -12.62
CA LEU A 296 -19.89 6.30 -13.85
C LEU A 296 -21.22 6.97 -14.20
N GLN A 297 -21.19 8.28 -14.40
CA GLN A 297 -22.33 9.10 -14.81
C GLN A 297 -22.31 9.35 -16.33
N ASP A 298 -23.41 9.85 -16.87
CA ASP A 298 -23.60 10.08 -18.32
C ASP A 298 -22.63 11.15 -18.89
N ASP A 299 -22.15 12.06 -18.04
CA ASP A 299 -21.15 13.09 -18.37
C ASP A 299 -19.69 12.54 -18.37
N GLY A 300 -19.53 11.25 -18.11
CA GLY A 300 -18.24 10.57 -18.05
C GLY A 300 -17.45 10.82 -16.76
N TRP A 301 -18.02 11.49 -15.77
CA TRP A 301 -17.45 11.61 -14.42
C TRP A 301 -17.92 10.44 -13.54
N TYR A 302 -17.11 10.08 -12.56
CA TYR A 302 -17.53 9.14 -11.52
C TYR A 302 -18.05 9.91 -10.34
N ARG A 303 -19.20 9.51 -9.82
CA ARG A 303 -19.79 10.01 -8.58
C ARG A 303 -19.62 8.96 -7.50
N GLN A 304 -19.11 9.34 -6.33
CA GLN A 304 -18.97 8.44 -5.19
C GLN A 304 -19.67 9.01 -3.96
N ALA A 305 -20.40 8.13 -3.27
CA ALA A 305 -21.08 8.45 -2.02
C ALA A 305 -20.12 8.36 -0.83
N PHE A 306 -20.27 9.32 0.08
CA PHE A 306 -19.66 9.34 1.40
C PHE A 306 -20.76 9.46 2.46
N ALA A 307 -20.39 9.32 3.74
CA ALA A 307 -21.31 9.41 4.87
C ALA A 307 -22.13 10.71 4.80
N ASP A 308 -21.44 11.83 4.60
CA ASP A 308 -22.00 13.18 4.67
C ASP A 308 -21.95 13.96 3.34
N GLY A 309 -21.82 13.27 2.21
CA GLY A 309 -21.80 13.95 0.91
C GLY A 309 -21.42 13.05 -0.26
N PHE A 310 -21.02 13.67 -1.37
CA PHE A 310 -20.60 12.99 -2.57
C PHE A 310 -19.45 13.75 -3.22
N LEU A 311 -18.58 13.03 -3.93
CA LEU A 311 -17.56 13.62 -4.78
C LEU A 311 -17.75 13.20 -6.23
N HIS A 312 -17.37 14.09 -7.14
CA HIS A 312 -17.25 13.81 -8.56
C HIS A 312 -15.79 13.86 -8.98
N GLY A 313 -15.32 12.84 -9.70
CA GLY A 313 -13.93 12.76 -10.11
C GLY A 313 -13.69 11.76 -11.23
N LYS A 314 -12.44 11.68 -11.69
CA LYS A 314 -12.00 10.68 -12.68
C LYS A 314 -11.27 9.51 -12.02
N GLN A 315 -11.45 8.32 -12.59
CA GLN A 315 -10.66 7.12 -12.27
C GLN A 315 -9.31 7.21 -12.99
N LEU A 316 -8.36 7.91 -12.38
CA LEU A 316 -7.02 8.10 -12.92
C LEU A 316 -6.16 6.87 -12.62
N SER A 317 -5.51 6.31 -13.63
CA SER A 317 -4.65 5.12 -13.49
C SER A 317 -3.35 5.39 -12.72
N THR A 318 -3.01 6.67 -12.57
CA THR A 318 -1.76 7.13 -11.94
C THR A 318 -2.11 8.10 -10.83
N PHE A 319 -1.48 7.90 -9.68
CA PHE A 319 -1.66 8.71 -8.50
C PHE A 319 -0.78 9.99 -8.57
N PHE A 320 -1.34 11.14 -8.21
CA PHE A 320 -0.61 12.41 -8.20
C PHE A 320 -0.21 12.73 -6.76
N PRO A 321 1.06 12.63 -6.31
CA PRO A 321 2.26 11.93 -6.80
C PRO A 321 2.29 10.43 -6.43
N ALA A 322 3.27 9.68 -6.94
CA ALA A 322 3.48 8.29 -6.54
C ALA A 322 3.55 8.18 -5.01
N TRP A 323 2.86 7.19 -4.44
CA TRP A 323 3.03 6.79 -3.05
C TRP A 323 4.54 6.57 -2.80
N ASP A 324 5.14 7.44 -1.98
CA ASP A 324 6.49 7.22 -1.47
C ASP A 324 6.35 6.69 -0.05
N GLU A 325 6.61 5.39 0.10
CA GLU A 325 6.62 4.64 1.36
C GLU A 325 7.57 5.25 2.41
N PHE A 326 8.52 6.11 1.99
CA PHE A 326 9.53 6.74 2.86
C PHE A 326 9.18 8.16 3.34
N ALA A 327 7.98 8.68 3.10
CA ALA A 327 7.60 10.03 3.51
C ALA A 327 7.07 10.15 4.97
N TRP A 328 7.52 9.28 5.88
CA TRP A 328 7.17 9.31 7.31
C TRP A 328 7.93 10.44 8.03
N ASP A 329 7.26 11.49 8.50
CA ASP A 329 7.81 12.53 9.39
C ASP A 329 6.96 12.69 10.66
N ASP A 330 7.47 12.20 11.79
CA ASP A 330 6.85 12.34 13.12
C ASP A 330 6.72 13.80 13.59
N SER A 331 7.33 14.77 12.89
CA SER A 331 7.32 16.18 13.30
C SER A 331 6.15 17.01 12.76
N ALA A 332 5.32 16.46 11.87
CA ALA A 332 4.25 17.20 11.20
C ALA A 332 2.84 17.08 11.84
N GLY A 333 2.65 16.23 12.85
CA GLY A 333 1.37 16.10 13.55
C GLY A 333 0.16 15.75 12.65
N GLY A 334 0.41 15.16 11.48
CA GLY A 334 -0.61 14.73 10.52
C GLY A 334 -0.73 13.21 10.50
N GLU A 335 -1.97 12.73 10.43
CA GLU A 335 -2.36 11.32 10.44
C GLU A 335 -1.71 10.43 9.35
N PRO A 336 -1.71 9.08 9.51
CA PRO A 336 -1.15 8.15 8.55
C PRO A 336 -1.96 8.18 7.24
N GLY A 337 -1.30 8.49 6.12
CA GLY A 337 -1.91 8.40 4.78
C GLY A 337 -2.16 9.73 4.07
N VAL A 338 -1.69 10.86 4.61
CA VAL A 338 -1.71 12.11 3.85
C VAL A 338 -0.68 12.05 2.73
N LEU A 339 -1.19 12.23 1.51
CA LEU A 339 -0.51 12.39 0.21
C LEU A 339 0.59 13.45 0.23
N MET A 340 1.71 13.17 0.88
CA MET A 340 2.82 14.11 0.99
C MET A 340 4.08 13.37 0.58
N SER A 341 4.46 13.44 -0.70
CA SER A 341 5.83 13.07 -1.05
C SER A 341 6.78 14.13 -0.48
N ARG A 342 7.72 13.73 0.37
CA ARG A 342 8.90 14.56 0.72
C ARG A 342 9.69 14.98 -0.53
N GLN A 343 9.47 14.28 -1.65
CA GLN A 343 10.10 14.53 -2.95
C GLN A 343 9.48 15.66 -3.78
N ALA A 344 8.55 16.46 -3.23
CA ALA A 344 8.15 17.71 -3.87
C ALA A 344 9.34 18.64 -4.21
N ALA A 345 10.48 18.47 -3.52
CA ALA A 345 11.70 19.23 -3.73
C ALA A 345 12.46 18.91 -5.03
N ASN A 346 12.22 17.75 -5.67
CA ASN A 346 12.96 17.30 -6.86
C ASN A 346 12.10 17.19 -8.14
N TYR A 347 10.82 17.57 -8.12
CA TYR A 347 10.05 17.65 -9.36
C TYR A 347 10.58 18.78 -10.23
N ASP A 348 10.84 18.44 -11.49
CA ASP A 348 11.46 19.31 -12.48
C ASP A 348 10.56 20.54 -12.72
N LYS A 349 11.08 21.75 -12.47
CA LYS A 349 10.33 23.03 -12.51
C LYS A 349 10.13 23.54 -13.95
N GLY A 350 10.14 22.62 -14.91
CA GLY A 350 10.28 22.92 -16.33
C GLY A 350 9.12 23.73 -16.90
N PRO A 351 9.34 24.44 -18.02
CA PRO A 351 8.27 25.05 -18.81
C PRO A 351 7.36 23.98 -19.45
N ALA A 352 6.15 24.38 -19.86
CA ALA A 352 5.22 23.48 -20.54
C ALA A 352 5.79 22.88 -21.83
N GLY A 353 5.56 21.59 -22.05
CA GLY A 353 6.09 20.83 -23.19
C GLY A 353 7.59 20.51 -23.06
N GLY A 354 8.15 20.63 -21.86
CA GLY A 354 9.57 20.37 -21.57
C GLY A 354 9.82 19.23 -20.58
N ASN A 355 8.80 18.66 -19.92
CA ASN A 355 8.98 17.57 -18.97
C ASN A 355 7.70 16.74 -18.73
N LYS A 356 7.88 15.42 -18.53
CA LYS A 356 6.78 14.45 -18.39
C LYS A 356 5.84 14.69 -17.20
N TYR A 357 6.30 15.39 -16.14
CA TYR A 357 5.53 15.58 -14.92
C TYR A 357 4.58 16.78 -15.02
N THR A 358 5.11 17.98 -15.25
CA THR A 358 4.30 19.22 -15.28
C THR A 358 3.37 19.25 -16.48
N ASP A 359 3.75 18.54 -17.55
CA ASP A 359 3.01 18.53 -18.81
C ASP A 359 1.82 17.55 -18.81
N GLN A 360 1.72 16.68 -17.80
CA GLN A 360 0.60 15.75 -17.69
C GLN A 360 -0.71 16.54 -17.67
N VAL A 361 -1.56 16.29 -18.66
CA VAL A 361 -2.91 16.83 -18.70
C VAL A 361 -3.72 16.13 -17.61
N VAL A 362 -4.37 16.92 -16.76
CA VAL A 362 -5.20 16.43 -15.67
C VAL A 362 -6.69 16.68 -15.92
N LEU A 363 -7.02 17.67 -16.74
CA LEU A 363 -8.38 17.97 -17.17
C LEU A 363 -8.36 18.52 -18.59
N GLU A 364 -9.26 17.98 -19.42
CA GLU A 364 -9.64 18.49 -20.74
C GLU A 364 -11.15 18.71 -20.71
N THR A 365 -11.60 19.91 -21.06
CA THR A 365 -13.01 20.26 -21.20
C THR A 365 -13.17 21.36 -22.24
N GLU A 366 -14.39 21.80 -22.50
CA GLU A 366 -14.70 22.95 -23.34
C GLU A 366 -15.43 24.00 -22.50
N ASP A 367 -15.19 25.27 -22.81
CA ASP A 367 -16.01 26.34 -22.24
C ASP A 367 -17.41 26.38 -22.88
N MET A 368 -18.35 27.14 -22.29
CA MET A 368 -19.72 27.27 -22.81
C MET A 368 -19.76 27.78 -24.28
N CYS A 369 -18.70 28.48 -24.70
CA CYS A 369 -18.54 29.05 -26.03
C CYS A 369 -17.84 28.11 -27.03
N GLY A 370 -17.55 26.86 -26.65
CA GLY A 370 -16.92 25.85 -27.51
C GLY A 370 -15.41 26.01 -27.65
N ASN A 371 -14.75 26.72 -26.74
CA ASN A 371 -13.29 26.81 -26.70
C ASN A 371 -12.70 25.71 -25.82
N GLU A 372 -11.74 24.97 -26.36
CA GLU A 372 -11.01 23.95 -25.60
C GLU A 372 -10.26 24.55 -24.39
N ILE A 373 -10.39 23.90 -23.24
CA ILE A 373 -9.71 24.18 -21.98
C ILE A 373 -8.89 22.96 -21.57
N ILE A 374 -7.57 23.16 -21.53
CA ILE A 374 -6.62 22.17 -21.01
C ILE A 374 -6.05 22.66 -19.68
N LEU A 375 -6.15 21.84 -18.65
CA LEU A 375 -5.44 22.02 -17.40
C LEU A 375 -4.38 20.93 -17.25
N ARG A 376 -3.13 21.37 -17.07
CA ARG A 376 -1.98 20.49 -16.80
C ARG A 376 -1.63 20.51 -15.32
N ARG A 377 -0.90 19.49 -14.90
CA ARG A 377 -0.41 19.35 -13.52
C ARG A 377 0.34 20.59 -13.05
N GLY A 378 1.28 21.09 -13.85
CA GLY A 378 2.09 22.26 -13.48
C GLY A 378 3.00 22.00 -12.28
N TRP A 379 3.29 23.05 -11.50
CA TRP A 379 4.11 22.95 -10.28
C TRP A 379 3.87 24.12 -9.33
N TYR A 380 4.21 23.93 -8.05
CA TYR A 380 4.12 24.95 -7.02
C TYR A 380 5.31 24.95 -6.04
N ASN A 381 5.71 26.14 -5.60
CA ASN A 381 6.60 26.38 -4.48
C ASN A 381 6.28 27.76 -3.89
N SER A 382 6.15 27.86 -2.56
CA SER A 382 5.84 29.11 -1.85
C SER A 382 6.91 30.19 -2.03
N ASP A 383 8.18 29.78 -2.17
CA ASP A 383 9.35 30.65 -2.26
C ASP A 383 9.77 30.95 -3.70
N ALA A 384 8.94 30.54 -4.67
CA ALA A 384 9.24 30.68 -6.08
C ALA A 384 9.54 32.13 -6.47
N SER A 385 10.65 32.34 -7.18
CA SER A 385 11.06 33.67 -7.62
C SER A 385 10.08 34.25 -8.65
N ARG A 386 10.08 35.58 -8.82
CA ARG A 386 9.24 36.26 -9.83
C ARG A 386 9.47 35.78 -11.28
N LYS A 387 10.62 35.18 -11.58
CA LYS A 387 10.99 34.69 -12.92
C LYS A 387 10.41 33.31 -13.22
N ASP A 388 10.23 32.49 -12.20
CA ASP A 388 9.71 31.12 -12.30
C ASP A 388 8.40 31.04 -11.54
N LYS A 389 7.35 31.61 -12.14
CA LYS A 389 6.03 31.62 -11.49
C LYS A 389 5.43 30.22 -11.51
N PRO A 390 4.92 29.73 -10.36
CA PRO A 390 4.05 28.56 -10.30
C PRO A 390 2.88 28.66 -11.27
N TRP A 391 2.36 27.52 -11.70
CA TRP A 391 1.24 27.43 -12.63
C TRP A 391 0.58 26.04 -12.58
N GLY A 392 -0.58 25.90 -13.22
CA GLY A 392 -1.29 24.63 -13.36
C GLY A 392 -1.99 24.18 -12.07
N TYR A 393 -2.42 22.92 -12.07
CA TYR A 393 -3.19 22.32 -10.99
C TYR A 393 -2.48 22.40 -9.64
N ASP A 394 -1.18 22.13 -9.58
CA ASP A 394 -0.40 22.17 -8.33
C ASP A 394 -0.47 23.58 -7.70
N LYS A 395 -0.40 24.66 -8.49
CA LYS A 395 -0.60 26.01 -7.97
C LYS A 395 -2.05 26.23 -7.51
N ILE A 396 -3.02 25.85 -8.33
CA ILE A 396 -4.45 26.01 -8.07
C ILE A 396 -4.83 25.34 -6.74
N ARG A 397 -4.36 24.11 -6.54
CA ARG A 397 -4.57 23.35 -5.31
C ARG A 397 -3.83 23.94 -4.12
N HIS A 398 -2.51 24.11 -4.20
CA HIS A 398 -1.72 24.53 -3.04
C HIS A 398 -1.92 25.99 -2.63
N LYS A 399 -2.05 26.89 -3.60
CA LYS A 399 -2.18 28.32 -3.31
C LYS A 399 -3.63 28.72 -3.08
N HIS A 400 -4.55 28.16 -3.87
CA HIS A 400 -5.92 28.63 -3.94
C HIS A 400 -6.93 27.65 -3.33
N GLY A 401 -6.49 26.48 -2.85
CA GLY A 401 -7.38 25.53 -2.17
C GLY A 401 -8.41 24.85 -3.08
N VAL A 402 -8.23 24.92 -4.40
CA VAL A 402 -9.14 24.28 -5.37
C VAL A 402 -8.57 22.94 -5.78
N PHE A 403 -9.26 21.86 -5.43
CA PHE A 403 -8.79 20.50 -5.67
C PHE A 403 -9.77 19.61 -6.44
N SER A 404 -11.01 20.04 -6.66
CA SER A 404 -11.94 19.29 -7.50
C SER A 404 -11.76 19.66 -8.97
N LEU A 405 -11.31 18.70 -9.78
CA LEU A 405 -11.24 18.86 -11.24
C LEU A 405 -12.63 19.00 -11.85
N TRP A 406 -13.63 18.32 -11.28
CA TRP A 406 -15.01 18.45 -11.68
C TRP A 406 -15.52 19.87 -11.48
N SER A 407 -15.32 20.48 -10.29
CA SER A 407 -15.72 21.87 -10.04
C SER A 407 -15.06 22.85 -11.00
N VAL A 408 -13.78 22.65 -11.35
CA VAL A 408 -13.11 23.46 -12.37
C VAL A 408 -13.77 23.26 -13.74
N SER A 409 -14.06 22.01 -14.12
CA SER A 409 -14.74 21.67 -15.39
C SER A 409 -16.11 22.32 -15.50
N THR A 410 -16.96 22.14 -14.48
CA THR A 410 -18.30 22.73 -14.38
C THR A 410 -18.24 24.24 -14.56
N VAL A 411 -17.20 24.88 -13.99
CA VAL A 411 -17.03 26.31 -14.15
C VAL A 411 -16.77 26.73 -15.59
N PHE A 412 -15.87 26.03 -16.29
CA PHE A 412 -15.60 26.35 -17.69
C PHE A 412 -16.78 26.03 -18.60
N GLU A 413 -17.40 24.87 -18.42
CA GLU A 413 -18.58 24.42 -19.20
C GLU A 413 -19.75 25.40 -19.14
N ASN A 414 -19.81 26.22 -18.08
CA ASN A 414 -20.82 27.24 -17.88
C ASN A 414 -20.28 28.68 -17.88
N SER A 415 -19.12 28.92 -18.49
CA SER A 415 -18.59 30.27 -18.67
C SER A 415 -18.02 30.47 -20.07
N CYS A 416 -17.87 31.74 -20.45
CA CYS A 416 -17.15 32.12 -21.65
C CYS A 416 -15.99 33.05 -21.31
N ILE A 417 -15.11 33.30 -22.27
CA ILE A 417 -14.05 34.30 -22.14
C ILE A 417 -14.69 35.65 -21.81
N ASN A 418 -14.48 36.13 -20.58
CA ASN A 418 -14.96 37.43 -20.12
C ASN A 418 -14.21 38.57 -20.82
N ARG A 419 -12.88 38.46 -20.90
CA ARG A 419 -12.02 39.43 -21.60
C ARG A 419 -10.67 38.85 -21.99
N ILE A 420 -9.97 39.59 -22.87
CA ILE A 420 -8.62 39.27 -23.31
C ILE A 420 -7.66 40.36 -22.80
N GLU A 421 -6.67 39.94 -22.01
CA GLU A 421 -5.62 40.82 -21.46
C GLU A 421 -4.28 40.50 -22.09
N GLY A 422 -3.91 41.29 -23.11
CA GLY A 422 -2.74 41.01 -23.95
C GLY A 422 -2.92 39.71 -24.71
N THR A 423 -2.37 38.62 -24.15
CA THR A 423 -2.43 37.28 -24.74
C THR A 423 -3.11 36.26 -23.85
N GLN A 424 -3.57 36.70 -22.69
CA GLN A 424 -4.26 35.87 -21.71
C GLN A 424 -5.76 35.98 -21.94
N GLN A 425 -6.44 34.84 -21.86
CA GLN A 425 -7.89 34.78 -21.82
C GLN A 425 -8.30 34.74 -20.35
N VAL A 426 -9.14 35.68 -19.94
CA VAL A 426 -9.62 35.81 -18.56
C VAL A 426 -11.08 35.38 -18.52
N TYR A 427 -11.37 34.46 -17.62
CA TYR A 427 -12.71 33.96 -17.30
C TYR A 427 -13.06 34.45 -15.91
N GLU A 428 -14.27 34.96 -15.74
CA GLU A 428 -14.81 35.39 -14.45
C GLU A 428 -16.31 35.16 -14.44
N GLU A 429 -16.80 34.40 -13.45
CA GLU A 429 -18.24 34.31 -13.15
C GLU A 429 -18.45 34.19 -11.63
N GLU A 430 -19.67 34.45 -11.20
CA GLU A 430 -20.10 34.27 -9.82
C GLU A 430 -20.55 32.82 -9.56
N VAL A 431 -19.96 32.19 -8.55
CA VAL A 431 -20.28 30.83 -8.10
C VAL A 431 -21.09 30.91 -6.82
N TYR A 432 -22.18 30.15 -6.75
CA TYR A 432 -23.03 30.02 -5.58
C TYR A 432 -22.87 28.66 -4.91
N GLN A 433 -22.91 28.65 -3.57
CA GLN A 433 -23.00 27.39 -2.82
C GLN A 433 -24.45 26.91 -2.81
N VAL A 434 -24.62 25.66 -3.22
CA VAL A 434 -25.89 24.96 -3.13
C VAL A 434 -25.72 23.76 -2.21
N LYS A 435 -26.68 23.59 -1.30
CA LYS A 435 -26.80 22.39 -0.46
C LYS A 435 -27.97 21.57 -0.93
N CYS A 436 -27.70 20.30 -1.20
CA CYS A 436 -28.69 19.34 -1.62
C CYS A 436 -28.97 18.32 -0.51
N ASP A 437 -30.19 17.78 -0.48
CA ASP A 437 -30.45 16.56 0.26
C ASP A 437 -29.67 15.38 -0.33
N ARG A 438 -29.61 14.25 0.40
CA ARG A 438 -28.81 13.08 0.02
C ARG A 438 -29.16 12.51 -1.36
N LEU A 439 -30.39 12.75 -1.83
CA LEU A 439 -30.91 12.25 -3.11
C LEU A 439 -30.85 13.30 -4.22
N PHE A 440 -30.36 14.51 -3.95
CA PHE A 440 -30.34 15.65 -4.88
C PHE A 440 -31.71 16.02 -5.43
N LEU A 441 -32.78 15.66 -4.70
CA LEU A 441 -34.15 15.99 -5.08
C LEU A 441 -34.50 17.41 -4.66
N ASN A 442 -33.85 17.90 -3.60
CA ASN A 442 -34.06 19.25 -3.08
C ASN A 442 -32.70 19.93 -2.87
N CYS A 443 -32.44 20.98 -3.62
CA CYS A 443 -31.22 21.77 -3.53
C CYS A 443 -31.56 23.24 -3.28
N GLU A 444 -30.98 23.82 -2.23
CA GLU A 444 -31.22 25.21 -1.83
C GLU A 444 -29.90 25.99 -1.81
N GLN A 445 -29.94 27.25 -2.26
CA GLN A 445 -28.81 28.15 -2.10
C GLN A 445 -28.62 28.53 -0.64
N THR A 446 -27.36 28.53 -0.18
CA THR A 446 -27.03 28.93 1.20
C THR A 446 -26.88 30.44 1.35
N GLY A 447 -26.84 31.17 0.23
CA GLY A 447 -26.50 32.59 0.17
C GLY A 447 -24.99 32.86 0.19
N GLN A 448 -24.14 31.83 0.23
CA GLN A 448 -22.70 32.00 0.02
C GLN A 448 -22.37 32.07 -1.47
N SER A 449 -21.55 33.04 -1.86
CA SER A 449 -21.03 33.18 -3.22
C SER A 449 -19.61 33.72 -3.26
N PHE A 450 -18.94 33.53 -4.39
CA PHE A 450 -17.72 34.25 -4.74
C PHE A 450 -17.54 34.31 -6.25
N VAL A 451 -16.83 35.32 -6.74
CA VAL A 451 -16.43 35.39 -8.15
C VAL A 451 -15.14 34.60 -8.33
N TYR A 452 -15.09 33.65 -9.26
CA TYR A 452 -13.82 33.01 -9.62
C TYR A 452 -13.12 33.81 -10.73
N ARG A 453 -11.81 33.64 -10.86
CA ARG A 453 -11.02 34.10 -12.00
C ARG A 453 -10.13 32.97 -12.51
N GLY A 454 -10.35 32.58 -13.76
CA GLY A 454 -9.48 31.70 -14.53
C GLY A 454 -8.59 32.49 -15.49
N ILE A 455 -7.29 32.20 -15.51
CA ILE A 455 -6.35 32.79 -16.49
C ILE A 455 -5.82 31.67 -17.38
N TYR A 456 -6.19 31.72 -18.66
CA TYR A 456 -5.81 30.74 -19.66
C TYR A 456 -4.81 31.32 -20.66
N GLU A 457 -3.79 30.53 -21.02
CA GLU A 457 -2.74 30.93 -21.96
C GLU A 457 -2.67 29.98 -23.16
N ARG A 458 -3.06 30.50 -24.33
CA ARG A 458 -3.10 29.75 -25.61
C ARG A 458 -1.81 29.70 -26.39
N ASN A 459 -0.88 30.62 -26.16
CA ASN A 459 0.37 30.63 -26.92
C ASN A 459 1.57 30.28 -26.04
N ILE A 460 2.66 29.89 -26.70
CA ILE A 460 3.93 29.54 -26.08
C ILE A 460 4.66 30.84 -25.69
N TYR A 461 4.74 31.11 -24.39
CA TYR A 461 5.35 32.35 -23.87
C TYR A 461 6.65 32.15 -23.11
N LYS A 462 6.90 30.95 -22.58
CA LYS A 462 8.07 30.68 -21.75
C LYS A 462 9.21 30.17 -22.64
N PRO A 463 10.42 30.77 -22.60
CA PRO A 463 11.57 30.22 -23.30
C PRO A 463 11.80 28.75 -22.90
N GLY A 464 11.91 27.87 -23.90
CA GLY A 464 12.04 26.42 -23.70
C GLY A 464 10.72 25.67 -23.60
N ALA A 465 9.57 26.34 -23.61
CA ALA A 465 8.27 25.67 -23.74
C ALA A 465 8.05 25.19 -25.18
N THR A 466 7.44 24.01 -25.35
CA THR A 466 7.04 23.49 -26.67
C THR A 466 5.51 23.45 -26.85
N GLU A 467 4.77 23.68 -25.77
CA GLU A 467 3.30 23.71 -25.75
C GLU A 467 2.78 24.90 -24.93
N PRO A 468 1.52 25.35 -25.15
CA PRO A 468 0.88 26.33 -24.28
C PRO A 468 0.73 25.80 -22.85
N LEU A 469 0.72 26.72 -21.87
CA LEU A 469 0.48 26.34 -20.46
C LEU A 469 -0.96 25.85 -20.24
N GLY A 470 -1.92 26.31 -21.05
CA GLY A 470 -3.35 26.07 -20.81
C GLY A 470 -3.84 26.91 -19.62
N LEU A 471 -4.65 26.31 -18.75
CA LEU A 471 -5.14 26.96 -17.54
C LEU A 471 -3.99 27.17 -16.56
N ARG A 472 -3.51 28.41 -16.51
CA ARG A 472 -2.33 28.78 -15.72
C ARG A 472 -2.66 28.90 -14.23
N THR A 473 -3.83 29.42 -13.90
CA THR A 473 -4.28 29.64 -12.53
C THR A 473 -5.79 29.82 -12.49
N PHE A 474 -6.39 29.51 -11.35
CA PHE A 474 -7.82 29.55 -11.08
C PHE A 474 -8.01 29.83 -9.59
N PHE A 475 -8.70 30.91 -9.24
CA PHE A 475 -8.74 31.43 -7.86
C PHE A 475 -9.95 32.34 -7.62
N PRO A 476 -10.40 32.53 -6.36
CA PRO A 476 -11.48 33.46 -6.05
C PRO A 476 -10.98 34.91 -6.08
N VAL A 477 -11.79 35.82 -6.60
CA VAL A 477 -11.46 37.25 -6.70
C VAL A 477 -11.72 37.92 -5.35
N HIS A 478 -10.71 38.60 -4.81
CA HIS A 478 -10.81 39.25 -3.50
C HIS A 478 -12.01 40.18 -3.38
N ASN A 479 -12.69 40.12 -2.22
CA ASN A 479 -13.78 41.03 -1.86
C ASN A 479 -15.00 40.97 -2.80
N GLU A 480 -15.13 39.93 -3.61
CA GLU A 480 -16.30 39.68 -4.45
C GLU A 480 -17.07 38.47 -3.90
N GLY A 481 -18.31 38.70 -3.45
CA GLY A 481 -19.12 37.70 -2.74
C GLY A 481 -18.85 37.65 -1.22
N THR A 482 -19.12 36.49 -0.61
CA THR A 482 -19.16 36.30 0.85
C THR A 482 -17.89 35.67 1.46
N HIS A 483 -16.89 35.31 0.64
CA HIS A 483 -15.70 34.55 1.06
C HIS A 483 -14.57 35.41 1.69
N GLY A 484 -14.74 36.72 1.77
CA GLY A 484 -13.77 37.64 2.36
C GLY A 484 -12.65 38.09 1.42
N SER A 485 -11.47 38.42 1.97
CA SER A 485 -10.32 38.99 1.23
C SER A 485 -9.21 37.98 0.89
N SER A 486 -9.55 36.70 0.80
CA SER A 486 -8.59 35.59 0.62
C SER A 486 -8.51 35.18 -0.86
N ASP A 487 -7.31 34.80 -1.35
CA ASP A 487 -7.16 34.09 -2.63
C ASP A 487 -7.29 32.56 -2.47
N VAL A 488 -7.81 32.10 -1.33
CA VAL A 488 -8.12 30.71 -1.04
C VAL A 488 -9.63 30.49 -1.11
N THR A 489 -10.04 29.52 -1.92
CA THR A 489 -11.43 29.15 -2.14
C THR A 489 -12.01 28.47 -0.91
N PRO A 490 -13.28 28.74 -0.54
CA PRO A 490 -14.00 27.96 0.45
C PRO A 490 -14.01 26.46 0.10
N THR A 491 -13.83 25.58 1.10
CA THR A 491 -13.75 24.12 0.90
C THR A 491 -14.97 23.56 0.16
N TRP A 492 -16.16 24.11 0.41
CA TRP A 492 -17.40 23.68 -0.24
C TRP A 492 -17.33 23.72 -1.77
N PHE A 493 -16.51 24.60 -2.38
CA PHE A 493 -16.38 24.64 -3.83
C PHE A 493 -15.88 23.32 -4.40
N SER A 494 -15.07 22.58 -3.63
CA SER A 494 -14.51 21.29 -4.05
C SER A 494 -15.18 20.08 -3.40
N THR A 495 -16.10 20.26 -2.46
CA THR A 495 -16.80 19.15 -1.77
C THR A 495 -18.31 19.13 -2.00
N ASP A 496 -18.89 20.26 -2.40
CA ASP A 496 -20.31 20.41 -2.71
C ASP A 496 -20.49 20.67 -4.22
N ILE A 497 -21.73 20.88 -4.68
CA ILE A 497 -22.03 21.28 -6.07
C ILE A 497 -21.86 22.80 -6.21
N PRO A 498 -20.90 23.30 -7.02
CA PRO A 498 -20.88 24.69 -7.43
C PRO A 498 -21.92 24.92 -8.52
N THR A 499 -22.76 25.94 -8.38
CA THR A 499 -23.69 26.37 -9.44
C THR A 499 -23.32 27.77 -9.90
N LEU A 500 -23.24 27.98 -11.21
CA LEU A 500 -22.88 29.27 -11.82
C LEU A 500 -24.06 30.14 -12.21
N ASP A 501 -25.27 29.57 -12.22
CA ASP A 501 -26.51 30.32 -12.32
C ASP A 501 -27.61 29.58 -11.56
N LEU A 502 -28.52 30.36 -10.95
CA LEU A 502 -29.76 29.87 -10.35
C LEU A 502 -30.56 29.14 -11.42
N TRP A 503 -30.68 27.80 -11.32
CA TRP A 503 -31.78 26.98 -11.85
C TRP A 503 -32.39 27.34 -13.21
#